data_AF-A0A535M6U3-F1
#
_entry.id   AF-A0A535M6U3-F1
#
_cell.length_a   1.000
_cell.length_b   1.000
_cell.length_c   1.000
_cell.angle_alpha   90.00
_cell.angle_beta   90.00
_cell.angle_gamma   90.00
#
_symmetry.space_group_name_H-M   'P 1'
#
loop_
_entity.id
_entity.type
_entity.pdbx_description
1 polymer ?
#
loop_
_entity_poly.entity_id
_entity_poly.type
_entity_poly.pdbx_seq_one_letter_code
_entity_poly.pdbx_strand_id
1 'polypeptide(L)'
;MDSGFGNTVTDREPPIRQPNVLVFGAGAVGSFLGARLAQAGANVTLLGRPQHVAAVGREGVRLQVAGSTTSQAVKAAPELAAGQGRFDYVLLTVKSYDTQEALEQL
;
A
#
# COMPACT_ATOMS: atom_id res chain seq x y z
N MET A 1 -35.97 41.17 12.10
CA MET A 1 -36.60 39.93 11.62
C MET A 1 -35.49 38.93 11.52
N ASP A 2 -35.45 38.05 12.51
CA ASP A 2 -34.47 37.00 12.68
C ASP A 2 -34.58 35.95 11.58
N SER A 3 -33.43 35.51 11.08
CA SER A 3 -33.28 34.11 10.66
C SER A 3 -31.80 33.75 10.71
N GLY A 4 -31.37 33.33 11.90
CA GLY A 4 -30.17 32.53 12.04
C GLY A 4 -30.36 31.20 11.30
N PHE A 5 -29.39 30.88 10.47
CA PHE A 5 -28.98 29.50 10.21
C PHE A 5 -27.47 29.49 10.34
N GLY A 6 -27.01 29.15 11.54
CA GLY A 6 -25.63 28.73 11.74
C GLY A 6 -25.40 27.45 10.95
N ASN A 7 -24.33 27.41 10.18
CA ASN A 7 -23.67 26.16 9.83
C ASN A 7 -22.23 26.23 10.36
N THR A 8 -22.14 26.17 11.68
CA THR A 8 -20.91 25.83 12.40
C THR A 8 -20.66 24.33 12.27
N VAL A 9 -20.16 23.90 11.12
CA VAL A 9 -19.27 22.74 11.02
C VAL A 9 -18.31 23.08 9.89
N THR A 10 -17.17 23.67 10.26
CA THR A 10 -15.99 23.49 9.41
C THR A 10 -15.68 22.02 9.52
N ASP A 11 -16.26 21.24 8.61
CA ASP A 11 -15.94 19.84 8.38
C ASP A 11 -14.53 19.88 7.79
N ARG A 12 -13.56 20.18 8.65
CA ARG A 12 -12.16 19.96 8.33
C ARG A 12 -12.01 18.45 8.39
N GLU A 13 -12.48 17.79 7.33
CA GLU A 13 -11.90 16.53 6.93
C GLU A 13 -10.39 16.79 7.00
N PRO A 14 -9.67 16.11 7.91
CA PRO A 14 -8.25 16.33 8.05
C PRO A 14 -7.63 16.20 6.66
N PRO A 15 -6.66 17.05 6.27
CA PRO A 15 -6.04 16.93 4.95
C PRO A 15 -5.63 15.47 4.79
N ILE A 16 -6.19 14.78 3.77
CA ILE A 16 -6.02 13.34 3.60
C ILE A 16 -4.52 13.09 3.51
N ARG A 17 -3.92 12.68 4.64
CA ARG A 17 -2.50 12.33 4.66
C ARG A 17 -2.38 11.11 3.77
N GLN A 18 -1.40 11.12 2.87
CA GLN A 18 -1.12 9.95 2.05
C GLN A 18 -0.86 8.75 2.97
N PRO A 19 -1.69 7.70 2.93
CA PRO A 19 -1.58 6.60 3.87
C PRO A 19 -0.31 5.80 3.58
N ASN A 20 0.39 5.40 4.64
CA ASN A 20 1.47 4.43 4.57
C ASN A 20 0.86 3.03 4.58
N VAL A 21 1.01 2.29 3.49
CA VAL A 21 0.40 0.99 3.31
C VAL A 21 1.47 -0.09 3.17
N LEU A 22 1.41 -1.09 4.05
CA LEU A 22 2.17 -2.32 3.91
C LEU A 22 1.32 -3.34 3.16
N VAL A 23 1.90 -3.95 2.13
CA VAL A 23 1.30 -5.12 1.48
C VAL A 23 2.18 -6.33 1.79
N PHE A 24 1.72 -7.16 2.72
CA PHE A 24 2.41 -8.37 3.12
C PHE A 24 2.03 -9.51 2.17
N GLY A 25 2.93 -9.85 1.26
CA GLY A 25 2.72 -10.83 0.21
C GLY A 25 2.77 -10.19 -1.18
N ALA A 26 3.96 -9.89 -1.67
CA ALA A 26 4.21 -9.30 -3.00
C ALA A 26 3.98 -10.27 -4.19
N GLY A 27 3.04 -11.21 -4.08
CA GLY A 27 2.62 -12.05 -5.21
C GLY A 27 1.81 -11.26 -6.25
N ALA A 28 1.07 -11.96 -7.12
CA ALA A 28 0.25 -11.33 -8.15
C ALA A 28 -0.78 -10.33 -7.59
N VAL A 29 -1.57 -10.76 -6.58
CA VAL A 29 -2.61 -9.92 -5.95
C VAL A 29 -1.99 -8.74 -5.20
N GLY A 30 -1.00 -8.99 -4.33
CA GLY A 30 -0.36 -7.93 -3.56
C GLY A 30 0.37 -6.91 -4.43
N SER A 31 1.09 -7.36 -5.46
CA SER A 31 1.75 -6.45 -6.41
C SER A 31 0.72 -5.61 -7.18
N PHE A 32 -0.40 -6.22 -7.61
CA PHE A 32 -1.46 -5.48 -8.30
C PHE A 32 -2.08 -4.40 -7.40
N LEU A 33 -2.51 -4.78 -6.19
CA LEU A 33 -3.12 -3.85 -5.23
C LEU A 33 -2.12 -2.76 -4.83
N GLY A 34 -0.89 -3.13 -4.48
CA GLY A 34 0.14 -2.18 -4.09
C GLY A 34 0.48 -1.18 -5.20
N ALA A 35 0.59 -1.65 -6.44
CA ALA A 35 0.79 -0.76 -7.58
C ALA A 35 -0.40 0.18 -7.77
N ARG A 36 -1.64 -0.32 -7.73
CA ARG A 36 -2.87 0.50 -7.84
C ARG A 36 -2.97 1.56 -6.74
N LEU A 37 -2.66 1.19 -5.49
CA LEU A 37 -2.63 2.11 -4.35
C LEU A 37 -1.55 3.19 -4.54
N ALA A 38 -0.37 2.82 -5.05
CA ALA A 38 0.66 3.78 -5.40
C ALA A 38 0.21 4.74 -6.53
N GLN A 39 -0.54 4.26 -7.54
CA GLN A 39 -1.14 5.14 -8.58
C GLN A 39 -2.09 6.17 -7.95
N ALA A 40 -2.80 5.78 -6.90
CA ALA A 40 -3.72 6.63 -6.15
C ALA A 40 -3.01 7.57 -5.15
N GLY A 41 -1.68 7.50 -5.04
CA GLY A 41 -0.88 8.38 -4.19
C GLY A 41 -0.60 7.85 -2.77
N ALA A 42 -0.87 6.57 -2.49
CA ALA A 42 -0.48 5.97 -1.21
C ALA A 42 1.04 5.68 -1.16
N ASN A 43 1.61 5.75 0.04
CA ASN A 43 3.01 5.38 0.29
C ASN A 43 3.11 3.86 0.52
N VAL A 44 3.36 3.12 -0.55
CA VAL A 44 3.30 1.64 -0.53
C VAL A 44 4.66 1.00 -0.28
N THR A 45 4.67 0.03 0.63
CA THR A 45 5.75 -0.95 0.80
C THR A 45 5.23 -2.35 0.47
N LEU A 46 5.87 -3.03 -0.47
CA LEU A 46 5.65 -4.45 -0.75
C LEU A 46 6.62 -5.31 0.06
N LEU A 47 6.08 -6.27 0.81
CA LEU A 47 6.87 -7.29 1.48
C LEU A 47 6.70 -8.63 0.78
N GLY A 48 7.79 -9.31 0.47
CA GLY A 48 7.71 -10.61 -0.20
C GLY A 48 9.06 -11.24 -0.48
N ARG A 49 9.09 -12.26 -1.33
CA ARG A 49 10.29 -13.07 -1.54
C ARG A 49 11.45 -12.25 -2.15
N PRO A 50 12.71 -12.44 -1.71
CA PRO A 50 13.86 -11.63 -2.13
C PRO A 50 13.99 -11.42 -3.64
N GLN A 51 13.82 -12.48 -4.43
CA GLN A 51 13.93 -12.41 -5.89
C GLN A 51 12.90 -11.45 -6.52
N HIS A 52 11.66 -11.47 -6.02
CA HIS A 52 10.58 -10.63 -6.55
C HIS A 52 10.75 -9.18 -6.12
N VAL A 53 11.01 -8.93 -4.84
CA VAL A 53 11.18 -7.57 -4.33
C VAL A 53 12.43 -6.89 -4.89
N ALA A 54 13.49 -7.65 -5.19
CA ALA A 54 14.65 -7.13 -5.91
C ALA A 54 14.28 -6.69 -7.34
N ALA A 55 13.45 -7.46 -8.06
CA ALA A 55 12.98 -7.06 -9.39
C ALA A 55 12.12 -5.79 -9.32
N VAL A 56 11.19 -5.73 -8.36
CA VAL A 56 10.36 -4.55 -8.12
C VAL A 56 11.20 -3.33 -7.76
N GLY A 57 12.23 -3.49 -6.92
CA GLY A 57 13.12 -2.39 -6.54
C GLY A 57 13.88 -1.78 -7.73
N ARG A 58 14.19 -2.57 -8.76
CA ARG A 58 14.87 -2.09 -9.97
C ARG A 58 13.91 -1.48 -11.01
N GLU A 59 12.78 -2.14 -11.25
CA GLU A 59 11.93 -1.88 -12.41
C GLU A 59 10.58 -1.25 -12.06
N GLY A 60 10.25 -1.20 -10.76
CA GLY A 60 8.88 -0.97 -10.29
C GLY A 60 7.98 -2.19 -10.51
N VAL A 61 6.72 -2.06 -10.11
CA VAL A 61 5.70 -3.05 -10.45
C VAL A 61 5.14 -2.73 -11.83
N ARG A 62 5.37 -3.63 -12.78
CA ARG A 62 4.77 -3.54 -14.12
C ARG A 62 3.34 -4.07 -14.10
N LEU A 63 2.37 -3.20 -14.37
CA LEU A 63 0.97 -3.55 -14.53
C LEU A 63 0.58 -3.57 -16.00
N GLN A 64 0.01 -4.70 -16.44
CA GLN A 64 -0.63 -4.84 -17.74
C GLN A 64 -2.14 -4.92 -17.53
N VAL A 65 -2.87 -3.89 -17.96
CA VAL A 65 -4.32 -3.80 -17.80
C VAL A 65 -4.93 -3.27 -19.09
N ALA A 66 -5.90 -3.99 -19.64
CA ALA A 66 -6.62 -3.61 -20.86
C ALA A 66 -5.69 -3.20 -22.03
N GLY A 67 -4.61 -3.98 -22.25
CA GLY A 67 -3.63 -3.73 -23.31
C GLY A 67 -2.63 -2.60 -23.03
N SER A 68 -2.78 -1.86 -21.92
CA SER A 68 -1.84 -0.83 -21.50
C SER A 68 -0.84 -1.38 -20.49
N THR A 69 0.44 -1.00 -20.63
CA THR A 69 1.50 -1.33 -19.67
C THR A 69 1.93 -0.08 -18.95
N THR A 70 1.90 -0.11 -17.62
CA THR A 70 2.44 0.95 -16.76
C THR A 70 3.46 0.35 -15.80
N SER A 71 4.45 1.13 -15.36
CA SER A 71 5.30 0.73 -14.23
C SER A 71 5.09 1.71 -13.08
N GLN A 72 4.98 1.17 -11.88
CA GLN A 72 4.80 1.97 -10.68
C GLN A 72 5.92 1.72 -9.68
N ALA A 73 6.61 2.79 -9.32
CA ALA A 73 7.65 2.76 -8.31
C ALA A 73 7.00 2.57 -6.93
N VAL A 74 7.44 1.54 -6.22
CA VAL A 74 7.01 1.23 -4.86
C VAL A 74 8.23 0.80 -4.04
N LYS A 75 8.18 1.00 -2.72
CA LYS A 75 9.19 0.40 -1.85
C LYS A 75 8.95 -1.11 -1.84
N ALA A 76 10.02 -1.90 -1.82
CA ALA A 76 9.93 -3.34 -1.71
C ALA A 76 11.07 -3.89 -0.85
N ALA A 77 10.77 -4.82 0.04
CA ALA A 77 11.74 -5.41 0.96
C ALA A 77 11.41 -6.88 1.25
N PRO A 78 12.43 -7.72 1.53
CA PRO A 78 12.20 -9.12 1.89
C PRO A 78 11.70 -9.31 3.32
N GLU A 79 11.98 -8.36 4.20
CA GLU A 79 11.66 -8.37 5.62
C GLU A 79 11.36 -6.95 6.10
N LEU A 80 10.64 -6.83 7.22
CA LEU A 80 10.39 -5.53 7.85
C LEU A 80 11.61 -5.12 8.66
N ALA A 81 12.17 -3.95 8.35
CA ALA A 81 13.27 -3.38 9.10
C ALA A 81 12.76 -2.78 10.41
N ALA A 82 13.55 -2.95 11.49
CA ALA A 82 13.31 -2.21 12.72
C ALA A 82 13.30 -0.70 12.43
N GLY A 83 12.21 -0.02 12.83
CA GLY A 83 12.08 1.43 12.63
C GLY A 83 11.59 1.87 11.24
N GLN A 84 11.04 0.97 10.42
CA GLN A 84 10.47 1.28 9.09
C GLN A 84 9.27 2.25 9.10
N GLY A 85 8.90 2.75 10.28
CA GLY A 85 7.79 3.68 10.49
C GLY A 85 6.48 2.96 10.81
N ARG A 86 5.41 3.74 11.01
CA ARG A 86 4.07 3.20 11.21
C ARG A 86 3.37 3.07 9.86
N PHE A 87 2.70 1.94 9.67
CA PHE A 87 1.74 1.74 8.59
C PHE A 87 0.33 2.05 9.10
N ASP A 88 -0.46 2.75 8.30
CA ASP A 88 -1.87 3.00 8.59
C ASP A 88 -2.72 1.77 8.25
N TYR A 89 -2.28 1.01 7.24
CA TYR A 89 -2.94 -0.22 6.79
C TYR A 89 -1.92 -1.32 6.46
N VAL A 90 -2.29 -2.56 6.79
CA VAL A 90 -1.57 -3.77 6.36
C VAL A 90 -2.52 -4.64 5.55
N LEU A 91 -2.19 -4.90 4.29
CA LEU A 91 -2.91 -5.83 3.43
C LEU A 91 -2.17 -7.16 3.46
N LEU A 92 -2.79 -8.17 4.06
CA LEU A 92 -2.27 -9.53 4.07
C LEU A 92 -2.74 -10.27 2.80
N THR A 93 -1.83 -10.43 1.84
CA THR A 93 -2.10 -11.02 0.51
C THR A 93 -1.23 -12.23 0.23
N VAL A 94 -0.86 -12.95 1.28
CA VAL A 94 -0.20 -14.27 1.19
C VAL A 94 -1.22 -15.37 0.87
N LYS A 95 -0.73 -16.57 0.54
CA LYS A 95 -1.62 -17.72 0.42
C LYS A 95 -2.09 -18.16 1.81
N SER A 96 -3.27 -18.75 1.90
CA SER A 96 -3.91 -19.05 3.20
C SER A 96 -3.05 -19.86 4.16
N TYR A 97 -2.23 -20.77 3.65
CA TYR A 97 -1.34 -21.61 4.44
C TYR A 97 -0.09 -20.87 4.96
N ASP A 98 0.25 -19.70 4.41
CA ASP A 98 1.34 -18.85 4.87
C ASP A 98 0.84 -17.76 5.86
N THR A 99 -0.48 -17.66 6.10
CA THR A 99 -1.10 -16.59 6.91
C THR A 99 -0.54 -16.51 8.32
N GLN A 100 -0.39 -17.65 9.01
CA GLN A 100 0.09 -17.64 10.39
C GLN A 100 1.55 -17.17 10.49
N GLU A 101 2.43 -17.71 9.64
CA GLU A 101 3.84 -17.29 9.57
C GLU A 101 3.97 -15.79 9.24
N ALA A 102 3.13 -15.28 8.36
CA ALA A 102 3.12 -13.85 8.01
C ALA A 102 2.71 -12.96 9.19
N LEU A 103 1.75 -13.38 10.02
CA LEU A 103 1.32 -12.63 11.20
C LEU A 103 2.40 -12.61 12.30
N GLU A 104 3.23 -13.64 12.40
CA GLU A 104 4.35 -13.69 13.36
C GLU A 104 5.48 -12.71 13.02
N GLN A 105 5.51 -12.19 11.79
CA GLN A 105 6.53 -11.25 11.30
C GLN A 105 6.09 -9.77 11.32
N LEU A 106 4.84 -9.49 11.68
CA LEU A 106 4.26 -8.15 11.80
C LEU A 106 4.47 -7.56 13.21
#